data_AF-A0A7G2IJ04-F1
#
_entry.id   AF-A0A7G2IJ04-F1
#
_cell.length_a   1.000
_cell.length_b   1.000
_cell.length_c   1.000
_cell.angle_alpha   90.00
_cell.angle_beta   90.00
_cell.angle_gamma   90.00
#
_symmetry.space_group_name_H-M   'P 1'
#
loop_
_entity.id
_entity.type
_entity.pdbx_description
1 polymer ?
#
loop_
_entity_poly.entity_id
_entity_poly.type
_entity_poly.pdbx_seq_one_letter_code
_entity_poly.pdbx_strand_id
1 'polypeptide(L)'
;MHFRNASGVRAECKDCHIPPGVVPTLIRKTEALNDLYHTFISPSIDTPEKFAAKRSELAQREWARMSANNSAACKSCHSYEAMDHGKQSANAAAQMTAAAAKDSNCIDCHKGIAHHKPDMSSGFRDRFKQLQRQGDTPTDASTLFSLSEKSLAATAESPAGKALLFPATEAKVLKKKAVTSSSKLRAGVKAKGVDG
;
A
#
# COMPACT_ATOMS: atom_id res chain seq x y z
N MET A 1 -19.41 -9.26 3.05
CA MET A 1 -19.92 -8.82 1.73
C MET A 1 -20.16 -9.99 0.78
N HIS A 2 -19.19 -10.85 0.47
CA HIS A 2 -19.46 -12.01 -0.42
C HIS A 2 -19.53 -13.38 0.27
N PHE A 3 -18.89 -13.52 1.43
CA PHE A 3 -18.91 -14.76 2.21
C PHE A 3 -19.96 -14.75 3.36
N ARG A 4 -20.18 -13.58 3.96
CA ARG A 4 -21.18 -13.35 5.01
C ARG A 4 -21.94 -12.07 4.64
N ASN A 5 -23.23 -12.20 4.34
CA ASN A 5 -24.11 -11.12 3.87
C ASN A 5 -25.58 -11.40 4.22
N ALA A 6 -26.44 -10.39 4.04
CA ALA A 6 -27.86 -10.45 4.39
C ALA A 6 -28.71 -11.25 3.39
N SER A 7 -28.25 -11.47 2.16
CA SER A 7 -29.00 -12.20 1.14
C SER A 7 -28.86 -13.72 1.26
N GLY A 8 -27.89 -14.22 2.01
CA GLY A 8 -27.61 -15.66 2.14
C GLY A 8 -26.91 -16.27 0.91
N VAL A 9 -26.73 -15.51 -0.17
CA VAL A 9 -26.04 -15.95 -1.39
C VAL A 9 -24.53 -15.76 -1.21
N ARG A 10 -23.76 -16.84 -1.40
CA ARG A 10 -22.31 -16.83 -1.24
C ARG A 10 -21.63 -16.93 -2.61
N ALA A 11 -20.68 -16.02 -2.86
CA ALA A 11 -19.71 -16.21 -3.93
C ALA A 11 -18.57 -17.11 -3.45
N GLU A 12 -18.14 -18.03 -4.30
CA GLU A 12 -17.00 -18.92 -4.09
C GLU A 12 -15.73 -18.39 -4.74
N CYS A 13 -14.60 -19.02 -4.44
CA CYS A 13 -13.29 -18.64 -4.96
C CYS A 13 -13.30 -18.55 -6.50
N LYS A 14 -13.93 -19.53 -7.17
CA LYS A 14 -13.99 -19.60 -8.64
C LYS A 14 -14.80 -18.46 -9.24
N ASP A 15 -15.81 -17.96 -8.54
CA ASP A 15 -16.76 -16.97 -9.08
C ASP A 15 -16.08 -15.61 -9.27
N CYS A 16 -14.94 -15.37 -8.62
CA CYS A 16 -14.11 -14.18 -8.82
C CYS A 16 -12.83 -14.50 -9.60
N HIS A 17 -12.21 -15.66 -9.38
CA HIS A 17 -10.91 -15.99 -9.98
C HIS A 17 -10.99 -16.61 -11.38
N ILE A 18 -12.12 -17.22 -11.76
CA ILE A 18 -12.33 -17.80 -13.09
C ILE A 18 -13.24 -16.87 -13.89
N PRO A 19 -12.76 -16.28 -15.00
CA PRO A 19 -13.60 -15.40 -15.81
C PRO A 19 -14.75 -16.18 -16.46
N PRO A 20 -15.94 -15.58 -16.62
CA PRO A 20 -17.07 -16.25 -17.25
C PRO A 20 -16.78 -16.59 -18.72
N GLY A 21 -17.41 -17.67 -19.20
CA GLY A 21 -17.26 -18.16 -20.58
C GLY A 21 -16.22 -19.26 -20.74
N VAL A 22 -16.41 -20.12 -21.75
CA VAL A 22 -15.61 -21.33 -21.97
C VAL A 22 -14.16 -20.98 -22.30
N VAL A 23 -13.93 -20.12 -23.29
CA VAL A 23 -12.57 -19.76 -23.74
C VAL A 23 -11.78 -19.04 -22.64
N PRO A 24 -12.28 -17.98 -21.96
CA PRO A 24 -11.56 -17.34 -20.86
C PRO A 24 -11.27 -18.31 -19.69
N THR A 25 -12.19 -19.22 -19.39
CA THR A 25 -11.99 -20.25 -18.37
C THR A 25 -10.83 -21.18 -18.72
N LEU A 26 -10.76 -21.67 -19.97
CA LEU A 26 -9.69 -22.55 -20.43
C LEU A 26 -8.32 -21.86 -20.41
N ILE A 27 -8.25 -20.60 -20.86
CA ILE A 27 -7.04 -19.78 -20.76
C ILE A 27 -6.60 -19.68 -19.31
N ARG A 28 -7.51 -19.30 -18.39
CA ARG A 28 -7.14 -19.12 -16.98
C ARG A 28 -6.67 -20.41 -16.31
N LYS A 29 -7.30 -21.54 -16.65
CA LYS A 29 -6.88 -22.86 -16.15
C LYS A 29 -5.49 -23.24 -16.67
N THR A 30 -5.18 -22.88 -17.92
CA THR A 30 -3.84 -23.08 -18.50
C THR A 30 -2.81 -22.20 -17.80
N GLU A 31 -3.10 -20.93 -17.56
CA GLU A 31 -2.23 -20.02 -16.81
C GLU A 31 -1.97 -20.50 -15.37
N ALA A 32 -2.96 -21.16 -14.74
CA ALA A 32 -2.83 -21.71 -13.40
C ALA A 32 -1.77 -22.83 -13.31
N LEU A 33 -1.38 -23.44 -14.43
CA LEU A 33 -0.30 -24.43 -14.45
C LEU A 33 1.05 -23.81 -14.04
N ASN A 34 1.21 -22.49 -14.15
CA ASN A 34 2.39 -21.80 -13.63
C ASN A 34 2.55 -21.97 -12.13
N ASP A 35 1.44 -22.09 -11.37
CA ASP A 35 1.51 -22.30 -9.93
C ASP A 35 2.13 -23.67 -9.63
N LEU A 36 1.80 -24.70 -10.42
CA LEU A 36 2.41 -26.03 -10.32
C LEU A 36 3.90 -25.98 -10.69
N TYR A 37 4.24 -25.31 -11.80
CA TYR A 37 5.64 -25.12 -12.20
C TYR A 37 6.46 -24.45 -11.10
N HIS A 38 5.97 -23.35 -10.52
CA HIS A 38 6.66 -22.61 -9.47
C HIS A 38 6.59 -23.24 -8.09
N THR A 39 5.79 -24.29 -7.92
CA THR A 39 5.78 -25.11 -6.70
C THR A 39 6.75 -26.28 -6.84
N PHE A 40 6.74 -26.99 -7.97
CA PHE A 40 7.43 -28.29 -8.10
C PHE A 40 8.71 -28.25 -8.93
N ILE A 41 8.81 -27.40 -9.96
CA ILE A 41 9.95 -27.36 -10.89
C ILE A 41 10.91 -26.22 -10.55
N SER A 42 10.36 -25.04 -10.27
CA SER A 42 11.11 -23.85 -9.85
C SER A 42 10.54 -23.33 -8.52
N PRO A 43 10.87 -23.95 -7.38
CA PRO A 43 10.21 -23.75 -6.07
C PRO A 43 10.39 -22.32 -5.55
N SER A 44 9.51 -21.42 -6.01
CA SER A 44 9.52 -19.99 -5.72
C SER A 44 8.27 -19.54 -4.96
N ILE A 45 7.29 -20.43 -4.79
CA ILE A 45 6.06 -20.21 -4.00
C ILE A 45 5.67 -21.44 -3.15
N ASP A 46 6.54 -22.45 -3.07
CA ASP A 46 6.34 -23.75 -2.42
C ASP A 46 6.25 -23.70 -0.89
N THR A 47 6.64 -22.59 -0.27
CA THR A 47 6.48 -22.37 1.18
C THR A 47 5.69 -21.09 1.45
N PRO A 48 5.02 -20.98 2.62
CA PRO A 48 4.30 -19.77 3.01
C PRO A 48 5.17 -18.51 2.96
N GLU A 49 6.45 -18.61 3.33
CA GLU A 49 7.41 -17.50 3.35
C GLU A 49 7.77 -17.04 1.95
N LYS A 50 8.03 -17.99 1.04
CA LYS A 50 8.32 -17.69 -0.37
C LYS A 50 7.11 -17.09 -1.08
N PHE A 51 5.91 -17.62 -0.83
CA PHE A 51 4.66 -17.04 -1.33
C PHE A 51 4.43 -15.63 -0.76
N ALA A 52 4.65 -15.44 0.54
CA ALA A 52 4.51 -14.14 1.19
C ALA A 52 5.46 -13.10 0.59
N ALA A 53 6.71 -13.46 0.29
CA ALA A 53 7.70 -12.60 -0.35
C ALA A 53 7.27 -12.15 -1.75
N LYS A 54 6.50 -12.96 -2.48
CA LYS A 54 5.95 -12.66 -3.81
C LYS A 54 4.52 -12.11 -3.80
N ARG A 55 3.90 -11.96 -2.63
CA ARG A 55 2.46 -11.65 -2.52
C ARG A 55 2.06 -10.35 -3.22
N SER A 56 2.92 -9.33 -3.18
CA SER A 56 2.68 -8.04 -3.86
C SER A 56 2.75 -8.16 -5.38
N GLU A 57 3.74 -8.89 -5.90
CA GLU A 57 3.90 -9.21 -7.33
C GLU A 57 2.70 -10.00 -7.85
N LEU A 58 2.31 -11.07 -7.15
CA LEU A 58 1.20 -11.93 -7.54
C LEU A 58 -0.15 -11.20 -7.48
N ALA A 59 -0.37 -10.37 -6.46
CA ALA A 59 -1.58 -9.55 -6.37
C ALA A 59 -1.69 -8.54 -7.52
N GLN A 60 -0.58 -7.90 -7.91
CA GLN A 60 -0.57 -6.98 -9.05
C GLN A 60 -0.89 -7.67 -10.37
N ARG A 61 -0.32 -8.87 -10.60
CA ARG A 61 -0.66 -9.68 -11.78
C ARG A 61 -2.14 -10.00 -11.82
N GLU A 62 -2.69 -10.42 -10.70
CA GLU A 62 -4.10 -10.76 -10.60
C GLU A 62 -5.02 -9.54 -10.81
N TRP A 63 -4.68 -8.39 -10.23
CA TRP A 63 -5.42 -7.15 -10.49
C TRP A 63 -5.33 -6.74 -11.95
N ALA A 64 -4.14 -6.80 -12.56
CA ALA A 64 -3.96 -6.47 -13.97
C ALA A 64 -4.82 -7.38 -14.88
N ARG A 65 -4.88 -8.68 -14.58
CA ARG A 65 -5.74 -9.64 -15.28
C ARG A 65 -7.23 -9.29 -15.15
N MET A 66 -7.68 -9.01 -13.93
CA MET A 66 -9.08 -8.62 -13.67
C MET A 66 -9.42 -7.25 -14.29
N SER A 67 -8.47 -6.33 -14.41
CA SER A 67 -8.67 -5.06 -15.13
C SER A 67 -8.69 -5.28 -16.65
N ALA A 68 -7.83 -6.14 -17.18
CA ALA A 68 -7.72 -6.41 -18.62
C ALA A 68 -8.99 -7.03 -19.22
N ASN A 69 -9.76 -7.80 -18.43
CA ASN A 69 -11.05 -8.34 -18.85
C ASN A 69 -12.26 -7.53 -18.34
N ASN A 70 -12.05 -6.25 -18.04
CA ASN A 70 -13.09 -5.33 -17.61
C ASN A 70 -13.85 -5.75 -16.33
N SER A 71 -13.17 -6.44 -15.41
CA SER A 71 -13.78 -7.00 -14.20
C SER A 71 -15.00 -7.89 -14.49
N ALA A 72 -14.98 -8.66 -15.58
CA ALA A 72 -16.12 -9.45 -16.06
C ALA A 72 -16.77 -10.34 -14.98
N ALA A 73 -15.96 -10.98 -14.14
CA ALA A 73 -16.46 -11.81 -13.04
C ALA A 73 -17.16 -11.00 -11.92
N CYS A 74 -16.77 -9.73 -11.73
CA CYS A 74 -17.49 -8.84 -10.83
C CYS A 74 -18.83 -8.42 -11.46
N LYS A 75 -18.78 -7.98 -12.72
CA LYS A 75 -19.94 -7.45 -13.46
C LYS A 75 -21.00 -8.51 -13.77
N SER A 76 -20.65 -9.80 -13.78
CA SER A 76 -21.64 -10.89 -13.93
C SER A 76 -22.66 -10.96 -12.80
N CYS A 77 -22.33 -10.41 -11.62
CA CYS A 77 -23.25 -10.29 -10.49
C CYS A 77 -23.51 -8.82 -10.09
N HIS A 78 -22.59 -7.91 -10.41
CA HIS A 78 -22.65 -6.48 -10.09
C HIS A 78 -22.66 -5.66 -11.37
N SER A 79 -23.69 -5.83 -12.20
CA SER A 79 -23.85 -4.97 -13.38
C SER A 79 -24.23 -3.56 -12.94
N TYR A 80 -23.70 -2.55 -13.62
CA TYR A 80 -24.04 -1.16 -13.30
C TYR A 80 -25.53 -0.87 -13.44
N GLU A 81 -26.20 -1.53 -14.39
CA GLU A 81 -27.64 -1.39 -14.62
C GLU A 81 -28.50 -1.98 -13.50
N ALA A 82 -28.05 -3.06 -12.86
CA ALA A 82 -28.78 -3.72 -11.77
C ALA A 82 -28.49 -3.09 -10.39
N MET A 83 -27.53 -2.17 -10.29
CA MET A 83 -27.23 -1.49 -9.04
C MET A 83 -28.25 -0.39 -8.72
N ASP A 84 -28.88 -0.50 -7.56
CA ASP A 84 -29.75 0.55 -7.03
C ASP A 84 -28.90 1.65 -6.36
N HIS A 85 -28.49 2.65 -7.14
CA HIS A 85 -27.70 3.80 -6.65
C HIS A 85 -28.44 4.63 -5.59
N GLY A 86 -29.77 4.59 -5.55
CA GLY A 86 -30.58 5.30 -4.55
C GLY A 86 -30.42 4.71 -3.14
N LYS A 87 -30.05 3.43 -3.03
CA LYS A 87 -29.75 2.76 -1.75
C LYS A 87 -28.29 2.88 -1.33
N GLN A 88 -27.44 3.49 -2.14
CA GLN A 88 -26.04 3.74 -1.80
C GLN A 88 -25.92 5.02 -0.97
N SER A 89 -24.85 5.15 -0.19
CA SER A 89 -24.55 6.44 0.46
C SER A 89 -24.29 7.51 -0.61
N ALA A 90 -24.52 8.79 -0.31
CA ALA A 90 -24.38 9.88 -1.29
C ALA A 90 -23.02 9.88 -2.02
N ASN A 91 -21.92 9.64 -1.29
CA ASN A 91 -20.59 9.53 -1.89
C ASN A 91 -20.45 8.27 -2.75
N ALA A 92 -20.95 7.12 -2.29
CA ALA A 92 -20.89 5.89 -3.08
C ALA A 92 -21.71 6.01 -4.37
N ALA A 93 -22.91 6.58 -4.31
CA ALA A 93 -23.74 6.85 -5.47
C ALA A 93 -23.01 7.77 -6.47
N ALA A 94 -22.44 8.89 -6.02
CA ALA A 94 -21.70 9.80 -6.90
C ALA A 94 -20.54 9.10 -7.63
N GLN A 95 -19.72 8.32 -6.90
CA GLN A 95 -18.60 7.59 -7.49
C GLN A 95 -19.06 6.48 -8.42
N MET A 96 -20.09 5.71 -8.04
CA MET A 96 -20.58 4.58 -8.82
C MET A 96 -21.35 5.01 -10.05
N THR A 97 -22.07 6.14 -10.03
CA THR A 97 -22.67 6.74 -11.22
C THR A 97 -21.61 7.17 -12.23
N ALA A 98 -20.54 7.81 -11.77
CA ALA A 98 -19.42 8.19 -12.63
C ALA A 98 -18.67 6.95 -13.18
N ALA A 99 -18.54 5.89 -12.39
CA ALA A 99 -17.96 4.62 -12.81
C ALA A 99 -18.83 3.89 -13.84
N ALA A 100 -20.16 3.87 -13.64
CA ALA A 100 -21.13 3.30 -14.56
C ALA A 100 -21.07 3.99 -15.94
N ALA A 101 -21.06 5.32 -15.95
CA ALA A 101 -20.99 6.11 -17.18
C ALA A 101 -19.71 5.86 -18.01
N LYS A 102 -18.64 5.38 -17.36
CA LYS A 102 -17.34 5.09 -18.00
C LYS A 102 -17.08 3.60 -18.17
N ASP A 103 -18.04 2.75 -17.81
CA ASP A 103 -17.89 1.30 -17.71
C ASP A 103 -16.60 0.87 -16.96
N SER A 104 -16.26 1.58 -15.89
CA SER A 104 -14.98 1.41 -15.19
C SER A 104 -14.74 -0.02 -14.69
N ASN A 105 -13.46 -0.38 -14.54
CA ASN A 105 -13.05 -1.60 -13.87
C ASN A 105 -13.33 -1.53 -12.37
N CYS A 106 -14.02 -2.53 -11.84
CA CYS A 106 -14.33 -2.62 -10.41
C CYS A 106 -13.05 -2.78 -9.57
N ILE A 107 -12.11 -3.61 -10.05
CA ILE A 107 -10.91 -3.98 -9.30
C ILE A 107 -9.90 -2.83 -9.17
N ASP A 108 -10.00 -1.79 -10.00
CA ASP A 108 -9.04 -0.67 -9.95
C ASP A 108 -9.15 0.09 -8.63
N CYS A 109 -10.38 0.25 -8.12
CA CYS A 109 -10.67 0.86 -6.83
C CYS A 109 -10.84 -0.19 -5.72
N HIS A 110 -11.50 -1.30 -5.99
CA HIS A 110 -11.84 -2.30 -4.98
C HIS A 110 -10.76 -3.38 -4.79
N LYS A 111 -9.51 -2.97 -4.56
CA LYS A 111 -8.42 -3.89 -4.26
C LYS A 111 -8.51 -4.42 -2.83
N GLY A 112 -8.46 -5.75 -2.68
CA GLY A 112 -8.50 -6.42 -1.38
C GLY A 112 -9.90 -6.56 -0.76
N ILE A 113 -10.92 -6.80 -1.59
CA ILE A 113 -12.30 -7.09 -1.13
C ILE A 113 -12.36 -8.39 -0.32
N ALA A 114 -11.78 -9.47 -0.85
CA ALA A 114 -11.85 -10.81 -0.26
C ALA A 114 -10.60 -11.18 0.54
N HIS A 115 -9.46 -10.55 0.22
CA HIS A 115 -8.16 -10.86 0.81
C HIS A 115 -7.49 -9.59 1.31
N HIS A 116 -6.72 -9.72 2.38
CA HIS A 116 -5.86 -8.62 2.84
C HIS A 116 -4.89 -8.20 1.75
N LYS A 117 -4.87 -6.89 1.47
CA LYS A 117 -3.90 -6.30 0.54
C LYS A 117 -2.48 -6.60 1.02
N PRO A 118 -1.58 -7.03 0.13
CA PRO A 118 -0.17 -7.19 0.48
C PRO A 118 0.45 -5.83 0.81
N ASP A 119 1.61 -5.85 1.48
CA ASP A 119 2.42 -4.65 1.59
C ASP A 119 2.97 -4.27 0.21
N MET A 120 2.50 -3.12 -0.28
CA MET A 120 2.90 -2.57 -1.57
C MET A 120 4.17 -1.72 -1.46
N SER A 121 4.71 -1.52 -0.25
CA SER A 121 5.90 -0.70 -0.03
C SER A 121 7.20 -1.34 -0.52
N SER A 122 7.17 -2.61 -0.96
CA SER A 122 8.35 -3.36 -1.39
C SER A 122 9.46 -3.35 -0.33
N GLY A 123 9.08 -3.42 0.95
CA GLY A 123 10.01 -3.37 2.09
C GLY A 123 10.58 -1.99 2.39
N PHE A 124 10.14 -0.93 1.70
CA PHE A 124 10.54 0.45 2.03
C PHE A 124 10.15 0.80 3.47
N ARG A 125 8.97 0.37 3.94
CA ARG A 125 8.53 0.63 5.32
C ARG A 125 9.48 0.04 6.35
N ASP A 126 9.97 -1.16 6.12
CA ASP A 126 10.87 -1.83 7.06
C ASP A 126 12.29 -1.25 6.99
N ARG A 127 12.78 -0.94 5.79
CA ARG A 127 14.03 -0.19 5.59
C ARG A 127 13.99 1.18 6.27
N PHE A 128 12.87 1.88 6.17
CA PHE A 128 12.66 3.17 6.84
C PHE A 128 12.70 3.02 8.38
N LYS A 129 12.03 2.00 8.95
CA LYS A 129 12.13 1.71 10.39
C LYS A 129 13.55 1.36 10.83
N GLN A 130 14.29 0.61 10.01
CA GLN A 130 15.68 0.29 10.29
C GLN A 130 16.54 1.56 10.31
N LEU A 131 16.33 2.45 9.33
CA LEU A 131 17.00 3.74 9.26
C LEU A 131 16.69 4.63 10.47
N GLN A 132 15.45 4.64 10.95
CA GLN A 132 15.07 5.33 12.18
C GLN A 132 15.83 4.80 13.40
N ARG A 133 15.91 3.47 13.57
CA ARG A 133 16.68 2.84 14.68
C ARG A 133 18.17 3.17 14.62
N GLN A 134 18.74 3.19 13.42
CA GLN A 134 20.13 3.61 13.23
C GLN A 134 20.32 5.09 13.59
N GLY A 135 19.36 5.96 13.24
CA GLY A 135 19.37 7.37 13.59
C GLY A 135 19.26 7.67 15.10
N ASP A 136 18.72 6.75 15.90
CA ASP A 136 18.68 6.86 17.36
C ASP A 136 20.02 6.54 18.03
N THR A 137 20.96 5.94 17.30
CA THR A 137 22.29 5.63 17.81
C THR A 137 23.14 6.91 17.91
N PRO A 138 23.74 7.22 19.08
CA PRO A 138 24.63 8.37 19.21
C PRO A 138 25.78 8.30 18.21
N THR A 139 26.06 9.41 17.53
CA THR A 139 27.15 9.52 16.54
C THR A 139 27.97 10.78 16.78
N ASP A 140 29.25 10.73 16.41
CA ASP A 140 30.18 11.87 16.41
C ASP A 140 30.22 12.64 15.09
N ALA A 141 29.37 12.27 14.14
CA ALA A 141 29.20 13.03 12.91
C ALA A 141 28.78 14.49 13.18
N SER A 142 29.45 15.42 12.50
CA SER A 142 29.16 16.86 12.52
C SER A 142 28.06 17.27 11.54
N THR A 143 27.75 16.40 10.58
CA THR A 143 26.68 16.56 9.60
C THR A 143 25.66 15.42 9.77
N LEU A 144 24.38 15.79 9.88
CA LEU A 144 23.25 14.88 10.03
C LEU A 144 22.20 15.18 8.96
N PHE A 145 21.29 14.24 8.72
CA PHE A 145 20.14 14.42 7.83
C PHE A 145 18.86 14.12 8.59
N SER A 146 17.80 14.90 8.33
CA SER A 146 16.47 14.63 8.87
C SER A 146 15.83 13.43 8.16
N LEU A 147 15.34 12.45 8.92
CA LEU A 147 14.61 11.30 8.36
C LEU A 147 13.12 11.59 8.12
N SER A 148 12.57 12.53 8.89
CA SER A 148 11.17 12.94 8.82
C SER A 148 11.08 14.45 9.02
N GLU A 149 9.89 15.00 8.79
CA GLU A 149 9.61 16.36 9.20
C GLU A 149 9.86 16.52 10.72
N LYS A 150 10.52 17.61 11.10
CA LYS A 150 10.83 17.91 12.49
C LYS A 150 10.64 19.39 12.78
N SER A 151 9.83 19.71 13.78
CA SER A 151 9.67 21.09 14.23
C SER A 151 10.94 21.59 14.93
N LEU A 152 11.30 22.82 14.58
CA LEU A 152 12.39 23.57 15.18
C LEU A 152 11.83 24.66 16.09
N ALA A 153 12.57 24.93 17.15
CA ALA A 153 12.41 26.10 17.99
C ALA A 153 13.53 27.10 17.67
N ALA A 154 13.20 28.40 17.64
CA ALA A 154 14.18 29.45 17.37
C ALA A 154 15.27 29.55 18.47
N THR A 155 14.92 29.20 19.71
CA THR A 155 15.84 29.11 20.85
C THR A 155 15.47 27.90 21.71
N ALA A 156 16.36 27.51 22.65
CA ALA A 156 16.13 26.36 23.54
C ALA A 156 14.88 26.52 24.44
N GLU A 157 14.47 27.76 24.70
CA GLU A 157 13.31 28.13 25.53
C GLU A 157 12.07 28.49 24.72
N SER A 158 12.20 28.66 23.40
CA SER A 158 11.05 28.98 22.54
C SER A 158 10.17 27.75 22.30
N PRO A 159 8.84 27.92 22.18
CA PRO A 159 7.97 26.88 21.69
C PRO A 159 8.42 26.41 20.30
N ALA A 160 8.54 25.10 20.11
CA ALA A 160 8.76 24.52 18.79
C ALA A 160 7.50 24.75 17.93
N GLY A 161 7.64 25.25 16.71
CA GLY A 161 6.47 25.39 15.82
C GLY A 161 6.53 26.43 14.71
N LYS A 162 7.52 27.34 14.70
CA LYS A 162 7.62 28.36 13.63
C LYS A 162 8.53 27.96 12.45
N ALA A 163 9.35 26.92 12.59
CA ALA A 163 10.20 26.42 11.52
C ALA A 163 10.16 24.88 11.48
N LEU A 164 10.20 24.32 10.26
CA LEU A 164 10.18 22.89 10.01
C LEU A 164 11.46 22.49 9.27
N LEU A 165 12.10 21.40 9.71
CA LEU A 165 13.05 20.65 8.90
C LEU A 165 12.28 19.65 8.08
N PHE A 166 12.31 19.77 6.76
CA PHE A 166 11.76 18.75 5.87
C PHE A 166 12.62 17.48 5.87
N PRO A 167 12.10 16.32 5.44
CA PRO A 167 12.90 15.11 5.25
C PRO A 167 14.11 15.35 4.33
N ALA A 168 15.19 14.58 4.52
CA ALA A 168 16.45 14.63 3.79
C ALA A 168 17.17 16.01 3.82
N THR A 169 16.83 16.88 4.78
CA THR A 169 17.49 18.17 4.95
C THR A 169 18.79 17.99 5.71
N GLU A 170 19.89 18.54 5.18
CA GLU A 170 21.19 18.54 5.83
C GLU A 170 21.20 19.49 7.04
N ALA A 171 21.77 18.99 8.14
CA ALA A 171 21.79 19.61 9.45
C ALA A 171 23.22 19.58 10.02
N LYS A 172 23.85 20.75 10.18
CA LYS A 172 25.16 20.85 10.84
C LYS A 172 25.01 20.98 12.35
N VAL A 173 25.69 20.11 13.10
CA VAL A 173 25.68 20.09 14.57
C VAL A 173 26.61 21.20 15.08
N LEU A 174 26.05 22.21 15.76
CA LEU A 174 26.84 23.33 16.33
C LEU A 174 27.28 23.09 17.78
N LYS A 175 26.44 22.43 18.58
CA LYS A 175 26.72 22.11 19.98
C LYS A 175 25.90 20.90 20.43
N LYS A 176 26.56 19.91 21.04
CA LYS A 176 25.91 18.77 21.70
C LYS A 176 25.66 19.13 23.17
N LYS A 177 24.41 19.02 23.65
CA LYS A 177 24.09 19.01 25.09
C LYS A 177 23.64 17.59 25.46
N ALA A 178 24.23 17.02 26.50
CA ALA A 178 23.71 15.81 27.12
C ALA A 178 22.36 16.14 27.77
N VAL A 179 21.31 15.39 27.44
CA VAL A 179 19.99 15.54 28.07
C VAL A 179 19.74 14.28 28.90
N THR A 180 19.69 14.44 30.22
CA THR A 180 19.38 13.40 31.20
C THR A 180 17.87 13.23 31.31
N SER A 181 17.27 12.67 30.28
CA SER A 181 16.03 11.89 30.38
C SER A 181 15.91 11.12 29.07
N SER A 182 15.58 9.84 29.17
CA SER A 182 15.56 8.89 28.07
C SER A 182 15.00 9.51 26.78
N SER A 183 15.79 9.45 25.71
CA SER A 183 15.45 9.82 24.32
C SER A 183 15.31 11.31 23.98
N LYS A 184 16.43 11.95 23.62
CA LYS A 184 16.66 12.76 22.38
C LYS A 184 17.84 13.72 22.57
N LEU A 185 18.88 13.58 21.73
CA LEU A 185 19.88 14.65 21.55
C LEU A 185 19.17 15.92 21.07
N ARG A 186 19.24 17.00 21.85
CA ARG A 186 18.94 18.37 21.39
C ARG A 186 20.24 18.97 20.87
N ALA A 187 20.49 18.83 19.57
CA ALA A 187 21.55 19.56 18.90
C ALA A 187 21.02 20.94 18.47
N GLY A 188 21.77 22.00 18.75
CA GLY A 188 21.60 23.26 18.01
C GLY A 188 22.03 23.00 16.57
N VAL A 189 21.08 23.03 15.64
CA VAL A 189 21.30 22.70 14.23
C VAL A 189 21.11 23.96 13.39
N LYS A 190 22.08 24.27 12.52
CA LYS A 190 21.89 25.24 11.44
C LYS A 190 21.58 24.46 10.17
N ALA A 191 20.35 24.57 9.68
CA ALA A 191 19.97 24.06 8.37
C ALA A 191 20.59 24.96 7.30
N LYS A 192 21.15 24.38 6.24
CA LYS A 192 21.57 25.14 5.07
C LYS A 192 20.30 25.53 4.32
N GLY A 193 20.07 26.83 4.14
CA GLY A 193 18.91 27.32 3.40
C GLY A 193 18.91 26.73 1.99
N VAL A 194 17.77 26.20 1.57
CA VAL A 194 17.52 25.93 0.15
C VAL A 194 17.11 27.27 -0.43
N ASP A 195 18.06 27.93 -1.09
CA ASP A 195 17.76 29.11 -1.89
C ASP A 195 17.05 28.63 -3.17
N GLY A 196 15.85 29.17 -3.40
CA GLY A 196 15.09 29.30 -4.65
C GLY A 196 15.17 28.18 -5.68
#